data_AF-D8GU83-F1
#
_entry.id   AF-D8GU83-F1
#
_cell.length_a   1.000
_cell.length_b   1.000
_cell.length_c   1.000
_cell.angle_alpha   90.00
_cell.angle_beta   90.00
_cell.angle_gamma   90.00
#
_symmetry.space_group_name_H-M   'P 1'
#
loop_
_entity.id
_entity.type
_entity.pdbx_description
1 polymer ?
#
loop_
_entity_poly.entity_id
_entity_poly.type
_entity_poly.pdbx_seq_one_letter_code
_entity_poly.pdbx_strand_id
1 'polypeptide(L)'
;MKKTVNNDIKKIIKSNVNKICYFVKWYVDSDRSEKSYNDEIKGMTQVEYDTAMNDWLEREDVQEAIKAYLNQVKNLKMFDIYNAMYNKAVKKGDVNSAKWCEQFFKSDFFKNGEDEVNEYLSGINIPGLQGDN
;
A
#
# COMPACT_ATOMS: atom_id res chain seq x y z
N MET A 1 -36.03 -3.77 -18.71
CA MET A 1 -35.26 -2.55 -18.37
C MET A 1 -34.78 -2.51 -16.91
N LYS A 2 -35.62 -2.72 -15.87
CA LYS A 2 -35.17 -2.66 -14.46
C LYS A 2 -34.07 -3.65 -14.02
N LYS A 3 -34.05 -4.89 -14.56
CA LYS A 3 -33.00 -5.88 -14.24
C LYS A 3 -31.61 -5.50 -14.79
N THR A 4 -31.55 -4.82 -15.93
CA THR A 4 -30.29 -4.44 -16.59
C THR A 4 -29.57 -3.34 -15.80
N VAL A 5 -30.29 -2.30 -15.40
CA VAL A 5 -29.75 -1.17 -14.61
C VAL A 5 -29.12 -1.64 -13.28
N ASN A 6 -29.75 -2.57 -12.57
CA ASN A 6 -29.20 -3.10 -11.32
C ASN A 6 -27.89 -3.89 -11.53
N ASN A 7 -27.75 -4.59 -12.65
CA ASN A 7 -26.52 -5.30 -12.98
C ASN A 7 -25.39 -4.33 -13.36
N ASP A 8 -25.73 -3.24 -14.06
CA ASP A 8 -24.78 -2.20 -14.43
C ASP A 8 -24.27 -1.44 -13.19
N ILE A 9 -25.16 -1.09 -12.26
CA ILE A 9 -24.79 -0.44 -10.98
C ILE A 9 -23.85 -1.34 -10.17
N LYS A 10 -24.17 -2.63 -10.01
CA LYS A 10 -23.30 -3.58 -9.30
C LYS A 10 -21.92 -3.70 -9.94
N LYS A 11 -21.87 -3.70 -11.28
CA LYS A 11 -20.62 -3.73 -12.04
C LYS A 11 -19.79 -2.46 -11.82
N ILE A 12 -20.43 -1.29 -11.77
CA ILE A 12 -19.77 -0.01 -11.50
C ILE A 12 -19.18 0.00 -10.08
N ILE A 13 -19.95 -0.41 -9.07
CA ILE A 13 -19.47 -0.46 -7.67
C ILE A 13 -18.27 -1.41 -7.55
N LYS A 14 -18.37 -2.63 -8.09
CA LYS A 14 -17.26 -3.59 -8.08
C LYS A 14 -16.04 -3.07 -8.86
N SER A 15 -16.27 -2.42 -9.99
CA SER A 15 -15.20 -1.79 -10.77
C SER A 15 -14.54 -0.67 -9.98
N ASN A 16 -15.28 0.15 -9.26
CA ASN A 16 -14.74 1.22 -8.43
C ASN A 16 -13.87 0.67 -7.30
N VAL A 17 -14.29 -0.42 -6.64
CA VAL A 17 -13.45 -1.10 -5.63
C VAL A 17 -12.13 -1.57 -6.23
N ASN A 18 -12.17 -2.24 -7.39
CA ASN A 18 -10.94 -2.71 -8.05
C ASN A 18 -10.02 -1.55 -8.45
N LYS A 19 -10.57 -0.45 -8.97
CA LYS A 19 -9.82 0.75 -9.35
C LYS A 19 -9.10 1.36 -8.14
N ILE A 20 -9.79 1.44 -7.01
CA ILE A 20 -9.21 1.92 -5.74
C ILE A 20 -8.10 0.99 -5.27
N CYS A 21 -8.24 -0.34 -5.39
CA CYS A 21 -7.18 -1.27 -5.02
C CYS A 21 -5.88 -1.04 -5.83
N TYR A 22 -5.99 -0.79 -7.14
CA TYR A 22 -4.82 -0.46 -7.96
C TYR A 22 -4.17 0.84 -7.51
N PHE A 23 -4.98 1.86 -7.21
CA PHE A 23 -4.49 3.13 -6.69
C PHE A 23 -3.79 2.98 -5.34
N VAL A 24 -4.38 2.27 -4.38
CA VAL A 24 -3.80 2.08 -3.04
C VAL A 24 -2.43 1.42 -3.13
N LYS A 25 -2.29 0.35 -3.93
CA LYS A 25 -1.01 -0.34 -4.13
C LYS A 25 0.04 0.58 -4.75
N TRP A 26 -0.32 1.22 -5.87
CA TRP A 26 0.55 2.15 -6.56
C TRP A 26 0.95 3.33 -5.67
N TYR A 27 0.02 3.90 -4.91
CA TYR A 27 0.30 5.05 -4.03
C TYR A 27 1.32 4.71 -2.94
N VAL A 28 1.33 3.47 -2.47
CA VAL A 28 2.27 3.03 -1.42
C VAL A 28 3.62 2.63 -2.00
N ASP A 29 3.67 2.06 -3.21
CA ASP A 29 4.90 1.47 -3.77
C ASP A 29 5.63 2.33 -4.81
N SER A 30 4.99 3.35 -5.37
CA SER A 30 5.58 4.23 -6.38
C SER A 30 6.20 5.50 -5.79
N ASP A 31 6.81 6.31 -6.66
CA ASP A 31 7.25 7.68 -6.36
C ASP A 31 6.09 8.70 -6.36
N ARG A 32 4.86 8.25 -6.66
CA ARG A 32 3.63 9.03 -6.74
C ARG A 32 3.65 10.12 -7.80
N SER A 33 4.59 10.08 -8.75
CA SER A 33 4.62 11.02 -9.85
C SER A 33 3.44 10.78 -10.80
N GLU A 34 2.93 11.85 -11.41
CA GLU A 34 1.91 11.74 -12.47
C GLU A 34 2.38 10.82 -13.62
N LYS A 35 3.68 10.87 -13.94
CA LYS A 35 4.28 9.98 -14.93
C LYS A 35 4.11 8.51 -14.54
N SER A 36 4.52 8.12 -13.33
CA SER A 36 4.35 6.73 -12.85
C SER A 36 2.87 6.33 -12.83
N TYR A 37 1.97 7.21 -12.40
CA TYR A 37 0.53 6.94 -12.43
C TYR A 37 0.04 6.62 -13.84
N ASN A 38 0.40 7.47 -14.80
CA ASN A 38 -0.03 7.37 -16.19
C ASN A 38 0.54 6.13 -16.88
N ASP A 39 1.78 5.78 -16.58
CA ASP A 39 2.45 4.62 -17.16
C ASP A 39 1.96 3.30 -16.56
N GLU A 40 1.66 3.26 -15.26
CA GLU A 40 1.45 1.99 -14.55
C GLU A 40 -0.02 1.64 -14.30
N ILE A 41 -0.85 2.62 -13.92
CA ILE A 41 -2.20 2.31 -13.41
C ILE A 41 -3.34 3.08 -14.05
N LYS A 42 -3.07 4.16 -14.81
CA LYS A 42 -4.11 4.98 -15.45
C LYS A 42 -5.06 4.18 -16.34
N GLY A 43 -4.56 3.18 -17.07
CA GLY A 43 -5.40 2.29 -17.89
C GLY A 43 -6.34 1.41 -17.05
N MET A 44 -5.95 1.08 -15.82
CA MET A 44 -6.72 0.23 -14.91
C MET A 44 -7.73 1.05 -14.10
N THR A 45 -7.32 2.25 -13.65
CA THR A 45 -8.20 3.17 -12.90
C THR A 45 -9.19 3.87 -13.83
N GLN A 46 -8.74 4.25 -15.04
CA GLN A 46 -9.47 5.12 -15.96
C GLN A 46 -9.92 6.44 -15.31
N VAL A 47 -9.14 6.94 -14.34
CA VAL A 47 -9.39 8.18 -13.60
C VAL A 47 -8.17 9.08 -13.79
N GLU A 48 -8.37 10.38 -13.97
CA GLU A 48 -7.26 11.33 -14.11
C GLU A 48 -6.44 11.38 -12.83
N TYR A 49 -5.13 11.59 -12.97
CA TYR A 49 -4.20 11.64 -11.85
C TYR A 49 -4.67 12.63 -10.77
N ASP A 50 -5.01 13.86 -11.18
CA ASP A 50 -5.48 14.90 -10.26
C ASP A 50 -6.78 14.50 -9.54
N THR A 51 -7.72 13.87 -10.25
CA THR A 51 -8.96 13.37 -9.64
C THR A 51 -8.67 12.26 -8.63
N ALA A 52 -7.78 11.31 -8.94
CA ALA A 52 -7.43 10.26 -8.01
C ALA A 52 -6.69 10.81 -6.78
N MET A 53 -5.76 11.75 -6.98
CA MET A 53 -4.96 12.32 -5.90
C MET A 53 -5.75 13.26 -5.00
N ASN A 54 -6.69 14.04 -5.54
CA ASN A 54 -7.50 14.94 -4.72
C ASN A 54 -8.71 14.20 -4.13
N ASP A 55 -9.50 13.52 -4.94
CA ASP A 55 -10.79 13.01 -4.49
C ASP A 55 -10.66 11.69 -3.72
N TRP A 56 -9.80 10.76 -4.17
CA TRP A 56 -9.70 9.46 -3.51
C TRP A 56 -8.93 9.53 -2.20
N LEU A 57 -7.94 10.41 -2.08
CA LEU A 57 -7.20 10.57 -0.82
C LEU A 57 -8.04 11.23 0.28
N GLU A 58 -9.06 12.00 -0.05
CA GLU A 58 -9.99 12.57 0.94
C GLU A 58 -10.93 11.53 1.55
N ARG A 59 -11.10 10.37 0.90
CA ARG A 59 -12.02 9.33 1.39
C ARG A 59 -11.40 8.51 2.51
N GLU A 60 -12.16 8.38 3.61
CA GLU A 60 -11.75 7.59 4.78
C GLU A 60 -11.45 6.12 4.44
N ASP A 61 -12.29 5.47 3.60
CA ASP A 61 -12.11 4.07 3.23
C ASP A 61 -10.81 3.83 2.44
N VAL A 62 -10.39 4.79 1.62
CA VAL A 62 -9.13 4.74 0.88
C VAL A 62 -7.94 4.96 1.81
N GLN A 63 -8.03 5.92 2.73
CA GLN A 63 -6.99 6.15 3.73
C GLN A 63 -6.78 4.93 4.63
N GLU A 64 -7.86 4.27 5.05
CA GLU A 64 -7.81 3.02 5.81
C GLU A 64 -7.14 1.90 5.00
N ALA A 65 -7.50 1.75 3.72
CA ALA A 65 -6.87 0.78 2.83
C ALA A 65 -5.36 1.04 2.63
N ILE A 66 -4.95 2.31 2.50
CA ILE A 66 -3.53 2.70 2.45
C ILE A 66 -2.80 2.29 3.73
N LYS A 67 -3.39 2.57 4.91
CA LYS A 67 -2.80 2.17 6.20
C LYS A 67 -2.67 0.65 6.29
N ALA A 68 -3.70 -0.09 5.90
CA ALA A 68 -3.70 -1.55 5.92
C ALA A 68 -2.60 -2.12 5.01
N TYR A 69 -2.49 -1.62 3.78
CA TYR A 69 -1.43 -2.06 2.85
C TYR A 69 -0.04 -1.65 3.34
N LEU A 70 0.14 -0.42 3.82
CA LEU A 70 1.42 0.04 4.40
C LEU A 70 1.85 -0.84 5.57
N ASN A 71 0.92 -1.26 6.44
CA ASN A 71 1.23 -2.17 7.55
C ASN A 71 1.67 -3.56 7.06
N GLN A 72 1.12 -4.07 5.96
CA GLN A 72 1.58 -5.33 5.35
C GLN A 72 3.01 -5.23 4.81
N VAL A 73 3.36 -4.10 4.21
CA VAL A 73 4.69 -3.91 3.58
C VAL A 73 5.70 -3.19 4.47
N LYS A 74 5.34 -2.81 5.70
CA LYS A 74 6.19 -1.98 6.60
C LYS A 74 7.56 -2.59 6.82
N ASN A 75 7.65 -3.91 6.98
CA ASN A 75 8.90 -4.61 7.21
C ASN A 75 9.80 -4.58 5.98
N LEU A 76 9.23 -4.77 4.78
CA LEU A 76 9.97 -4.67 3.51
C LEU A 76 10.52 -3.26 3.32
N LYS A 77 9.69 -2.22 3.53
CA LYS A 77 10.16 -0.83 3.44
C LYS A 77 11.24 -0.51 4.47
N MET A 78 11.18 -1.11 5.67
CA MET A 78 12.25 -0.96 6.64
C MET A 78 13.56 -1.64 6.21
N PHE A 79 13.48 -2.79 5.54
CA PHE A 79 14.67 -3.40 4.92
C PHE A 79 15.29 -2.51 3.85
N ASP A 80 14.48 -1.83 3.03
CA ASP A 80 15.00 -0.90 2.01
C ASP A 80 15.76 0.28 2.63
N ILE A 81 15.21 0.85 3.71
CA ILE A 81 15.87 1.91 4.47
C ILE A 81 17.17 1.38 5.09
N TYR A 82 17.14 0.18 5.70
CA TYR A 82 18.33 -0.45 6.24
C TYR A 82 19.43 -0.61 5.18
N ASN A 83 19.09 -1.14 4.01
CA ASN A 83 20.01 -1.29 2.90
C ASN A 83 20.57 0.05 2.42
N ALA A 84 19.75 1.10 2.37
CA ALA A 84 20.18 2.44 1.98
C ALA A 84 21.16 3.04 3.00
N MET A 85 20.87 2.92 4.30
CA MET A 85 21.76 3.40 5.37
C MET A 85 23.05 2.60 5.44
N TYR A 86 22.97 1.27 5.34
CA TYR A 86 24.13 0.39 5.31
C TYR A 86 25.07 0.75 4.15
N ASN A 87 24.51 0.96 2.95
CA ASN A 87 25.30 1.39 1.79
C ASN A 87 26.02 2.73 2.03
N LYS A 88 25.37 3.71 2.66
CA LYS A 88 26.01 5.00 3.01
C LYS A 88 27.12 4.79 4.03
N ALA A 89 26.87 3.99 5.07
CA ALA A 89 27.86 3.67 6.10
C ALA A 89 29.11 3.02 5.48
N VAL A 90 28.93 1.96 4.68
CA VAL A 90 30.04 1.16 4.13
C VAL A 90 30.77 1.88 3.00
N LYS A 91 30.04 2.47 2.05
CA LYS A 91 30.66 3.01 0.83
C LYS A 91 31.10 4.46 0.97
N LYS A 92 30.48 5.23 1.88
CA LYS A 92 30.76 6.66 2.06
C LYS A 92 31.38 6.98 3.41
N GLY A 93 31.55 6.00 4.30
CA GLY A 93 32.06 6.22 5.65
C GLY A 93 31.12 7.07 6.52
N ASP A 94 29.82 7.10 6.20
CA ASP A 94 28.85 7.90 6.93
C ASP A 94 28.60 7.31 8.34
N VAL A 95 29.21 7.95 9.34
CA VAL A 95 29.15 7.55 10.75
C VAL A 95 27.72 7.61 11.31
N ASN A 96 26.90 8.55 10.86
CA ASN A 96 25.50 8.65 11.30
C ASN A 96 24.68 7.47 10.77
N SER A 97 24.88 7.12 9.50
CA SER A 97 24.25 5.94 8.91
C SER A 97 24.72 4.65 9.59
N ALA A 98 26.01 4.56 9.97
CA ALA A 98 26.54 3.42 10.73
C ALA A 98 25.87 3.29 12.10
N LYS A 99 25.76 4.41 12.84
CA LYS A 99 25.08 4.46 14.15
C LYS A 99 23.60 4.07 14.05
N TRP A 100 22.90 4.54 13.01
CA TRP A 100 21.51 4.15 12.78
C TRP A 100 21.39 2.64 12.53
N CYS A 101 22.28 2.05 11.72
CA CYS A 101 22.26 0.60 11.46
C CYS A 101 22.54 -0.22 12.73
N GLU A 102 23.47 0.23 13.58
CA GLU A 102 23.74 -0.40 14.87
C GLU A 102 22.51 -0.36 15.79
N GLN A 103 21.83 0.78 15.87
CA GLN A 103 20.60 0.93 16.64
C GLN A 103 19.47 0.05 16.11
N PHE A 104 19.30 -0.01 14.78
CA PHE A 104 18.32 -0.87 14.14
C PHE A 104 18.57 -2.36 14.43
N PHE A 105 19.83 -2.81 14.39
CA PHE A 105 20.18 -4.19 14.72
C PHE A 105 19.90 -4.55 16.19
N LYS A 106 20.01 -3.57 17.09
CA LYS A 106 19.66 -3.72 18.52
C LYS A 106 18.16 -3.59 18.80
N SER A 107 17.37 -3.19 17.82
CA SER A 107 15.92 -3.02 17.97
C SER A 107 15.19 -4.36 17.99
N ASP A 108 13.91 -4.32 18.35
CA ASP A 108 13.05 -5.51 18.37
C ASP A 108 12.61 -5.97 16.97
N PHE A 109 13.03 -5.27 15.90
CA PHE A 109 12.63 -5.60 14.53
C PHE A 109 13.00 -7.03 14.10
N PHE A 110 14.14 -7.55 14.59
CA PHE A 110 14.58 -8.93 14.30
C PHE A 110 14.09 -9.96 15.32
N LYS A 111 13.32 -9.53 16.34
CA LYS A 111 12.68 -10.45 17.28
C LYS A 111 11.39 -10.95 16.62
N ASN A 112 11.19 -12.26 16.58
CA ASN A 112 10.00 -12.88 15.99
C ASN A 112 8.74 -12.41 16.73
N GLY A 113 8.03 -11.43 16.18
CA GLY A 113 6.71 -10.98 16.61
C GLY A 113 5.65 -11.61 15.71
N GLU A 114 5.25 -12.83 16.00
CA GLU A 114 4.24 -13.59 15.22
C GLU A 114 2.80 -13.06 15.41
N ASP A 115 2.56 -12.15 16.34
CA ASP A 115 1.20 -11.88 16.85
C ASP A 115 0.43 -10.75 16.14
N GLU A 116 1.07 -9.64 15.77
CA GLU A 116 0.32 -8.42 15.37
C GLU A 116 -0.40 -8.52 14.02
N VAL A 117 0.16 -9.26 13.04
CA VAL A 117 -0.43 -9.34 11.69
C VAL A 117 -1.62 -10.30 11.66
N ASN A 118 -1.56 -11.38 12.45
CA ASN A 118 -2.63 -12.38 12.53
C ASN A 118 -3.86 -11.85 13.26
N GLU A 119 -3.66 -11.03 14.30
CA GLU A 119 -4.75 -10.44 15.09
C GLU A 119 -5.57 -9.42 14.27
N TYR A 120 -4.91 -8.63 13.43
CA TYR A 120 -5.58 -7.59 12.62
C TYR A 120 -6.34 -8.16 11.40
N LEU A 121 -5.81 -9.19 10.73
CA LEU A 121 -6.49 -9.85 9.60
C LEU A 121 -7.74 -10.62 10.04
N SER A 122 -7.85 -11.00 11.32
CA SER A 122 -9.03 -11.65 11.88
C SER A 122 -10.24 -10.70 12.03
N GLY A 123 -10.00 -9.38 12.06
CA GLY A 123 -11.04 -8.36 12.27
C GLY A 123 -11.53 -7.65 11.00
N ILE A 124 -10.80 -7.76 9.88
CA ILE A 124 -11.21 -7.12 8.61
C ILE A 124 -12.01 -8.14 7.77
N ASN A 125 -13.34 -8.06 7.87
CA ASN A 125 -14.23 -8.73 6.93
C ASN A 125 -14.23 -7.96 5.60
N ILE A 126 -13.25 -8.22 4.73
CA ILE A 126 -13.23 -7.66 3.36
C ILE A 126 -14.25 -8.46 2.52
N PRO A 127 -15.42 -7.90 2.15
CA PRO A 127 -16.41 -8.61 1.36
C PRO A 127 -15.89 -8.75 -0.09
N GLY A 128 -15.14 -9.81 -0.35
CA GLY A 128 -14.49 -10.05 -1.65
C GLY A 128 -13.29 -10.99 -1.62
N LEU A 129 -12.80 -11.39 -0.45
CA LEU A 129 -11.72 -12.37 -0.26
C LEU A 129 -12.16 -13.65 0.46
N GLN A 130 -13.46 -13.94 0.53
CA GLN A 130 -13.91 -15.28 0.87
C GLN A 130 -13.76 -16.14 -0.38
N GLY A 131 -12.76 -17.02 -0.37
CA GLY A 131 -12.65 -18.08 -1.37
C GLY A 131 -13.94 -18.90 -1.35
N ASP A 132 -14.52 -19.11 -2.52
CA ASP A 132 -15.61 -20.05 -2.71
C ASP A 132 -15.14 -21.42 -2.20
N ASN A 133 -15.74 -21.91 -1.12
CA ASN A 133 -15.71 -23.33 -0.78
C ASN A 133 -16.65 -24.10 -1.70
#